data_AF-A0A7Y2EQU1-F1
#
_entry.id   AF-A0A7Y2EQU1-F1
#
_cell.length_a   1.000
_cell.length_b   1.000
_cell.length_c   1.000
_cell.angle_alpha   90.00
_cell.angle_beta   90.00
_cell.angle_gamma   90.00
#
_symmetry.space_group_name_H-M   'P 1'
#
loop_
_entity.id
_entity.type
_entity.pdbx_description
1 polymer ?
#
loop_
_entity_poly.entity_id
_entity_poly.type
_entity_poly.pdbx_seq_one_letter_code
_entity_poly.pdbx_strand_id
1 'polypeptide(L)'
;MKLNIPTLLFAAALCSTAAAEIPRTADGRPDLSGNYDLATLTPLERPREFGNNLYLSPEEAERAMAAVKERLARLEATKNNDPDREAPPAGGDGILDFGAGGVGGYNTFWVDRGEDGFEIDGKFRTSIIYAPDNGRRPPMTPAGLQLMQERFGSYRKPNTGTAWWLA
;
A
#
# COMPACT_ATOMS: atom_id res chain seq x y z
N MET A 1 -48.30 -2.13 -26.31
CA MET A 1 -48.12 -3.41 -25.59
C MET A 1 -48.41 -3.14 -24.12
N LYS A 2 -49.54 -3.63 -23.56
CA LYS A 2 -49.90 -3.37 -22.16
C LYS A 2 -49.23 -4.44 -21.28
N LEU A 3 -48.24 -4.07 -20.47
CA LEU A 3 -47.67 -4.99 -19.47
C LEU A 3 -48.71 -5.21 -18.37
N ASN A 4 -49.05 -6.47 -18.09
CA ASN A 4 -49.98 -6.82 -17.03
C ASN A 4 -49.27 -6.90 -15.67
N ILE A 5 -49.96 -6.41 -14.63
CA ILE A 5 -49.51 -6.36 -13.22
C ILE A 5 -48.88 -7.68 -12.71
N PRO A 6 -49.40 -8.89 -13.02
CA PRO A 6 -48.74 -10.14 -12.61
C PRO A 6 -47.35 -10.35 -13.24
N THR A 7 -47.08 -9.81 -14.43
CA THR A 7 -45.76 -9.89 -15.08
C THR A 7 -44.73 -8.98 -14.39
N LEU A 8 -45.17 -7.84 -13.82
CA LEU A 8 -44.33 -6.95 -13.01
C LEU A 8 -44.01 -7.55 -11.63
N LEU A 9 -44.95 -8.27 -11.02
CA LEU A 9 -44.73 -8.96 -9.74
C LEU A 9 -43.78 -10.16 -9.87
N PHE A 10 -43.81 -10.90 -10.98
CA PHE A 10 -42.90 -12.02 -11.22
C PHE A 10 -41.46 -11.55 -11.54
N ALA A 11 -41.31 -10.41 -12.22
CA ALA A 11 -40.00 -9.80 -12.46
C ALA A 11 -39.35 -9.24 -11.19
N ALA A 12 -40.14 -8.72 -10.24
CA ALA A 12 -39.64 -8.24 -8.96
C ALA A 12 -39.12 -9.37 -8.04
N ALA A 13 -39.73 -10.56 -8.11
CA ALA A 13 -39.32 -11.72 -7.31
C ALA A 13 -37.99 -12.35 -7.74
N LEU A 14 -37.59 -12.18 -9.00
CA LEU A 14 -36.31 -12.65 -9.54
C LEU A 14 -35.16 -11.65 -9.29
N CYS A 15 -35.47 -10.45 -8.79
CA CYS A 15 -34.49 -9.42 -8.44
C CYS A 15 -34.07 -9.43 -6.97
N SER A 16 -34.41 -10.46 -6.19
CA SER A 16 -33.77 -10.73 -4.90
C SER A 16 -32.35 -11.26 -5.12
N THR A 17 -31.50 -10.33 -5.57
CA THR A 17 -30.09 -10.16 -5.23
C THR A 17 -29.37 -11.41 -4.77
N ALA A 18 -28.55 -11.96 -5.66
CA ALA A 18 -27.36 -12.73 -5.32
C ALA A 18 -26.30 -11.83 -4.63
N ALA A 19 -26.70 -11.10 -3.58
CA ALA A 19 -25.77 -10.51 -2.65
C ALA A 19 -25.37 -11.65 -1.72
N ALA A 20 -24.11 -12.07 -1.78
CA ALA A 20 -23.57 -13.05 -0.84
C ALA A 20 -23.92 -12.61 0.59
N GLU A 21 -24.52 -13.52 1.36
CA GLU A 21 -24.99 -13.22 2.71
C GLU A 21 -23.77 -12.97 3.61
N ILE A 22 -23.60 -11.73 4.10
CA ILE A 22 -22.50 -11.36 4.98
C ILE A 22 -22.65 -12.14 6.30
N PRO A 23 -21.63 -12.89 6.76
CA PRO A 23 -21.68 -13.58 8.05
C PRO A 23 -22.08 -12.63 9.17
N ARG A 24 -22.86 -13.12 10.14
CA ARG A 24 -23.35 -12.31 11.26
C ARG A 24 -22.99 -12.90 12.60
N THR A 25 -22.70 -12.02 13.55
CA THR A 25 -22.54 -12.36 14.96
C THR A 25 -23.88 -12.78 15.58
N ALA A 26 -23.84 -13.34 16.80
CA ALA A 26 -25.05 -13.77 17.52
C ALA A 26 -26.06 -12.63 17.79
N ASP A 27 -25.59 -11.38 17.86
CA ASP A 27 -26.41 -10.16 17.98
C ASP A 27 -26.82 -9.56 16.61
N GLY A 28 -26.55 -10.27 15.50
CA GLY A 28 -27.03 -9.92 14.17
C GLY A 28 -26.21 -8.87 13.41
N ARG A 29 -25.06 -8.43 13.94
CA ARG A 29 -24.15 -7.48 13.27
C ARG A 29 -23.28 -8.21 12.25
N PRO A 30 -22.76 -7.52 11.21
CA PRO A 30 -21.75 -8.11 10.32
C PRO A 30 -20.56 -8.64 11.14
N ASP A 31 -20.21 -9.89 10.92
CA ASP A 31 -19.02 -10.50 11.49
C ASP A 31 -17.82 -10.11 10.63
N LEU A 32 -16.97 -9.24 11.19
CA LEU A 32 -15.70 -8.79 10.60
C LEU A 32 -14.51 -9.47 11.29
N SER A 33 -14.73 -10.62 11.93
CA SER A 33 -13.64 -11.44 12.47
C SER A 33 -12.92 -12.20 11.36
N GLY A 34 -11.64 -12.49 11.59
CA GLY A 34 -10.80 -13.21 10.64
C GLY A 34 -9.41 -12.61 10.53
N ASN A 35 -8.66 -13.14 9.57
CA ASN A 35 -7.33 -12.67 9.21
C ASN A 35 -7.44 -11.89 7.91
N TYR A 36 -6.90 -10.67 7.90
CA TYR A 36 -6.86 -9.81 6.74
C TYR A 36 -5.41 -9.60 6.34
N ASP A 37 -5.08 -9.97 5.10
CA ASP A 37 -3.81 -9.60 4.49
C ASP A 37 -3.99 -8.28 3.73
N LEU A 38 -3.11 -7.33 3.99
CA LEU A 38 -3.09 -6.00 3.38
C LEU A 38 -1.83 -5.78 2.55
N ALA A 39 -0.97 -6.80 2.42
CA ALA A 39 0.24 -6.72 1.63
C ALA A 39 -0.12 -6.59 0.15
N THR A 40 0.37 -5.53 -0.49
CA THR A 40 0.04 -5.23 -1.89
C THR A 40 1.19 -4.55 -2.61
N LEU A 41 1.30 -4.85 -3.90
CA LEU A 41 2.15 -4.14 -4.83
C LEU A 41 1.45 -2.92 -5.46
N THR A 42 0.16 -2.68 -5.18
CA THR A 42 -0.52 -1.43 -5.58
C THR A 42 0.15 -0.24 -4.88
N PRO A 43 0.66 0.75 -5.63
CA PRO A 43 1.39 1.85 -5.04
C PRO A 43 0.46 2.77 -4.24
N LEU A 44 1.01 3.44 -3.22
CA LEU A 44 0.24 4.42 -2.43
C LEU A 44 -0.28 5.57 -3.31
N GLU A 45 0.61 6.13 -4.13
CA GLU A 45 0.30 7.20 -5.07
C GLU A 45 0.36 6.68 -6.51
N ARG A 46 -0.53 7.21 -7.38
CA ARG A 46 -0.55 6.84 -8.80
C ARG A 46 0.74 7.29 -9.50
N PRO A 47 1.45 6.37 -10.19
CA PRO A 47 2.52 6.71 -11.10
C PRO A 47 2.06 7.74 -12.15
N ARG A 48 2.92 8.72 -12.44
CA ARG A 48 2.59 9.84 -13.33
C ARG A 48 2.20 9.39 -14.74
N GLU A 49 2.77 8.29 -15.21
CA GLU A 49 2.47 7.67 -16.51
C GLU A 49 1.00 7.25 -16.66
N PHE A 50 0.30 6.98 -15.56
CA PHE A 50 -1.12 6.64 -15.61
C PHE A 50 -2.03 7.87 -15.56
N GLY A 51 -1.53 9.08 -15.31
CA GLY A 51 -2.34 10.30 -15.27
C GLY A 51 -3.54 10.18 -14.31
N ASN A 52 -4.76 10.23 -14.84
CA ASN A 52 -6.01 10.02 -14.09
C ASN A 52 -6.61 8.62 -14.30
N ASN A 53 -5.91 7.71 -14.98
CA ASN A 53 -6.39 6.35 -15.20
C ASN A 53 -6.42 5.58 -13.88
N LEU A 54 -7.62 5.20 -13.45
CA LEU A 54 -7.85 4.51 -12.18
C LEU A 54 -7.51 3.03 -12.23
N TYR A 55 -7.57 2.42 -13.42
CA TYR A 55 -7.56 0.98 -13.58
C TYR A 55 -6.59 0.51 -14.66
N LEU A 56 -5.94 -0.62 -14.40
CA LEU A 56 -5.19 -1.37 -15.40
C LEU A 56 -6.02 -2.53 -15.90
N SER A 57 -5.83 -2.92 -17.16
CA SER A 57 -6.23 -4.26 -17.60
C SER A 57 -5.45 -5.33 -16.82
N PRO A 58 -5.92 -6.59 -16.76
CA PRO A 58 -5.17 -7.67 -16.12
C PRO A 58 -3.74 -7.82 -16.67
N GLU A 59 -3.57 -7.73 -17.99
CA GLU A 59 -2.26 -7.84 -18.67
C GLU A 59 -1.33 -6.66 -18.37
N GLU A 60 -1.90 -5.46 -18.22
CA GLU A 60 -1.15 -4.27 -17.80
C GLU A 60 -0.74 -4.36 -16.33
N ALA A 61 -1.64 -4.85 -15.48
CA ALA A 61 -1.36 -5.06 -14.07
C ALA A 61 -0.25 -6.10 -13.88
N GLU A 62 -0.32 -7.24 -14.56
CA GLU A 62 0.70 -8.28 -14.49
C GLU A 62 2.09 -7.73 -14.87
N ARG A 63 2.18 -6.98 -15.98
CA ARG A 63 3.44 -6.33 -16.39
C ARG A 63 3.94 -5.32 -15.36
N ALA A 64 3.05 -4.49 -14.81
CA ALA A 64 3.42 -3.52 -13.79
C ALA A 64 3.92 -4.22 -12.50
N MET A 65 3.25 -5.27 -12.05
CA MET A 65 3.64 -6.02 -10.86
C MET A 65 4.94 -6.79 -11.08
N ALA A 66 5.15 -7.36 -12.27
CA ALA A 66 6.41 -8.00 -12.65
C ALA A 66 7.58 -7.01 -12.63
N ALA A 67 7.40 -5.80 -13.18
CA ALA A 67 8.43 -4.76 -13.14
C ALA A 67 8.77 -4.34 -11.70
N VAL A 68 7.76 -4.25 -10.81
CA VAL A 68 7.99 -3.99 -9.39
C VAL A 68 8.79 -5.12 -8.74
N LYS A 69 8.40 -6.38 -8.96
CA LYS A 69 9.11 -7.57 -8.45
C LYS A 69 10.57 -7.60 -8.92
N GLU A 70 10.80 -7.34 -10.21
CA GLU A 70 12.14 -7.31 -10.78
C GLU A 70 13.01 -6.22 -10.14
N ARG A 71 12.46 -5.01 -9.94
CA ARG A 71 13.17 -3.92 -9.26
C ARG A 71 13.59 -4.32 -7.85
N LEU A 72 12.74 -5.04 -7.12
CA LEU A 72 13.06 -5.50 -5.76
C LEU A 72 14.11 -6.58 -5.75
N ALA A 73 14.01 -7.55 -6.66
CA ALA A 73 15.01 -8.60 -6.81
C ALA A 73 16.40 -8.00 -7.10
N ARG A 74 16.46 -6.97 -7.95
CA ARG A 74 17.69 -6.20 -8.21
C ARG A 74 18.23 -5.51 -6.95
N LEU A 75 17.36 -4.87 -6.16
CA LEU A 75 17.77 -4.22 -4.90
C LEU A 75 18.29 -5.23 -3.88
N GLU A 76 17.67 -6.41 -3.76
CA GLU A 76 18.15 -7.45 -2.83
C GLU A 76 19.46 -8.07 -3.30
N ALA A 77 19.64 -8.28 -4.61
CA ALA A 77 20.89 -8.79 -5.17
C ALA A 77 22.10 -7.87 -4.92
N THR A 78 21.86 -6.57 -4.65
CA THR A 78 22.92 -5.62 -4.31
C THR A 78 23.29 -5.60 -2.82
N LYS A 79 22.57 -6.34 -1.95
CA LYS A 79 22.86 -6.33 -0.51
C LYS A 79 24.03 -7.23 -0.15
N ASN A 80 24.88 -6.71 0.73
CA ASN A 80 25.93 -7.51 1.35
C ASN A 80 25.34 -8.33 2.52
N ASN A 81 25.13 -9.62 2.28
CA ASN A 81 24.56 -10.57 3.25
C ASN A 81 25.64 -11.43 3.94
N ASP A 82 26.91 -11.07 3.79
CA ASP A 82 28.01 -11.76 4.45
C ASP A 82 27.89 -11.61 5.98
N PRO A 83 27.80 -12.71 6.75
CA PRO A 83 27.73 -12.65 8.21
C PRO A 83 29.01 -12.09 8.85
N ASP A 84 30.14 -12.15 8.14
CA ASP A 84 31.45 -11.68 8.61
C ASP A 84 31.79 -10.28 8.07
N ARG A 85 30.81 -9.56 7.49
CA ARG A 85 31.01 -8.20 6.98
C ARG A 85 31.44 -7.24 8.09
N GLU A 86 32.28 -6.27 7.72
CA GLU A 86 32.65 -5.18 8.62
C GLU A 86 31.43 -4.35 9.03
N ALA A 87 31.55 -3.69 10.18
CA ALA A 87 30.54 -2.75 10.66
C ALA A 87 30.33 -1.63 9.62
N PRO A 88 29.08 -1.15 9.43
CA PRO A 88 28.83 0.03 8.61
C PRO A 88 29.62 1.25 9.10
N PRO A 89 29.89 2.25 8.25
CA PRO A 89 30.46 3.52 8.68
C PRO A 89 29.68 4.13 9.86
N ALA A 90 30.37 4.88 10.72
CA ALA A 90 29.72 5.59 11.82
C ALA A 90 28.62 6.52 11.27
N GLY A 91 27.40 6.37 11.79
CA GLY A 91 26.23 7.10 11.28
C GLY A 91 25.52 6.45 10.09
N GLY A 92 26.07 5.37 9.53
CA GLY A 92 25.43 4.57 8.49
C GLY A 92 26.01 4.73 7.08
N ASP A 93 25.54 3.91 6.15
CA ASP A 93 25.82 3.96 4.70
C ASP A 93 24.93 4.97 3.94
N GLY A 94 24.00 5.62 4.64
CA GLY A 94 23.09 6.61 4.08
C GLY A 94 21.90 6.01 3.31
N ILE A 95 21.78 4.68 3.24
CA ILE A 95 20.63 4.01 2.66
C ILE A 95 19.50 4.02 3.70
N LEU A 96 18.34 4.58 3.31
CA LEU A 96 17.16 4.75 4.19
C LEU A 96 15.98 3.85 3.78
N ASP A 97 16.22 2.91 2.86
CA ASP A 97 15.19 2.02 2.33
C ASP A 97 14.71 1.00 3.37
N PHE A 98 13.44 0.58 3.28
CA PHE A 98 12.86 -0.46 4.13
C PHE A 98 13.04 -0.26 5.65
N GLY A 99 12.97 0.99 6.11
CA GLY A 99 13.12 1.33 7.53
C GLY A 99 14.58 1.41 8.00
N ALA A 100 15.54 1.45 7.08
CA ALA A 100 16.94 1.67 7.41
C ALA A 100 17.14 3.04 8.06
N GLY A 101 17.70 3.04 9.28
CA GLY A 101 18.12 4.24 10.00
C GLY A 101 19.55 4.68 9.62
N GLY A 102 19.95 4.47 8.37
CA GLY A 102 21.32 4.67 7.90
C GLY A 102 22.24 3.47 8.12
N VAL A 103 22.01 2.60 9.10
CA VAL A 103 22.86 1.40 9.35
C VAL A 103 22.53 0.20 8.45
N GLY A 104 21.81 0.44 7.35
CA GLY A 104 21.17 -0.58 6.54
C GLY A 104 19.80 -1.02 7.10
N GLY A 105 18.93 -1.48 6.19
CA GLY A 105 17.59 -1.99 6.52
C GLY A 105 17.56 -3.51 6.52
N TYR A 106 16.45 -4.09 6.95
CA TYR A 106 16.27 -5.54 6.87
C TYR A 106 16.42 -6.04 5.42
N ASN A 107 16.91 -7.28 5.27
CA ASN A 107 16.80 -8.03 4.02
C ASN A 107 15.34 -8.05 3.54
N THR A 108 15.12 -7.95 2.23
CA THR A 108 13.74 -7.94 1.71
C THR A 108 13.02 -9.26 1.99
N PHE A 109 13.75 -10.35 2.25
CA PHE A 109 13.18 -11.61 2.74
C PHE A 109 12.33 -11.44 4.00
N TRP A 110 12.68 -10.51 4.90
CA TRP A 110 11.94 -10.26 6.14
C TRP A 110 10.80 -9.25 5.99
N VAL A 111 10.58 -8.71 4.78
CA VAL A 111 9.59 -7.68 4.51
C VAL A 111 8.55 -8.27 3.56
N ASP A 112 7.36 -8.56 4.07
CA ASP A 112 6.23 -8.91 3.22
C ASP A 112 5.72 -7.65 2.50
N ARG A 113 5.73 -7.70 1.17
CA ARG A 113 5.25 -6.61 0.31
C ARG A 113 4.05 -7.03 -0.54
N GLY A 114 3.56 -8.25 -0.35
CA GLY A 114 2.55 -8.86 -1.20
C GLY A 114 3.11 -9.32 -2.54
N GLU A 115 2.34 -10.15 -3.21
CA GLU A 115 2.70 -10.73 -4.50
C GLU A 115 1.94 -10.10 -5.68
N ASP A 116 0.92 -9.30 -5.42
CA ASP A 116 0.07 -8.75 -6.47
C ASP A 116 -0.51 -7.37 -6.13
N GLY A 117 -1.08 -6.71 -7.12
CA GLY A 117 -1.90 -5.52 -6.95
C GLY A 117 -3.30 -5.86 -6.44
N PHE A 118 -3.96 -4.90 -5.80
CA PHE A 118 -5.37 -5.02 -5.44
C PHE A 118 -6.26 -5.04 -6.68
N GLU A 119 -6.96 -6.15 -6.86
CA GLU A 119 -8.09 -6.31 -7.76
C GLU A 119 -9.40 -5.96 -7.05
N ILE A 120 -10.22 -5.13 -7.68
CA ILE A 120 -11.58 -4.82 -7.25
C ILE A 120 -12.48 -4.97 -8.47
N ASP A 121 -13.45 -5.88 -8.39
CA ASP A 121 -14.42 -6.15 -9.47
C ASP A 121 -13.75 -6.46 -10.83
N GLY A 122 -12.70 -7.28 -10.86
CA GLY A 122 -11.99 -7.63 -12.10
C GLY A 122 -11.04 -6.54 -12.61
N LYS A 123 -10.81 -5.47 -11.83
CA LYS A 123 -9.98 -4.33 -12.23
C LYS A 123 -8.88 -4.04 -11.23
N PHE A 124 -7.68 -3.84 -11.72
CA PHE A 124 -6.52 -3.53 -10.88
C PHE A 124 -6.38 -2.04 -10.68
N ARG A 125 -6.26 -1.59 -9.44
CA ARG A 125 -6.09 -0.16 -9.11
C ARG A 125 -4.66 0.29 -9.42
N THR A 126 -4.54 1.47 -10.03
CA THR A 126 -3.25 2.13 -10.26
C THR A 126 -2.69 2.82 -9.00
N SER A 127 -3.49 2.97 -7.93
CA SER A 127 -3.07 3.51 -6.64
C SER A 127 -4.05 3.21 -5.49
N ILE A 128 -3.56 3.25 -4.25
CA ILE A 128 -4.39 3.21 -3.03
C ILE A 128 -5.16 4.53 -2.87
N ILE A 129 -4.49 5.68 -3.07
CA ILE A 129 -5.15 6.98 -3.02
C ILE A 129 -6.05 7.13 -4.25
N TYR A 130 -7.34 7.32 -4.03
CA TYR A 130 -8.33 7.47 -5.10
C TYR A 130 -8.74 8.93 -5.35
N ALA A 131 -8.53 9.82 -4.36
CA ALA A 131 -8.85 11.23 -4.45
C ALA A 131 -7.66 12.08 -3.96
N PRO A 132 -7.26 13.15 -4.66
CA PRO A 132 -7.83 13.69 -5.91
C PRO A 132 -7.68 12.73 -7.11
N ASP A 133 -8.30 13.04 -8.27
CA ASP A 133 -8.37 12.15 -9.45
C ASP A 133 -7.02 11.68 -9.97
N ASN A 134 -5.95 12.42 -9.71
CA ASN A 134 -4.60 12.00 -10.06
C ASN A 134 -4.03 10.93 -9.12
N GLY A 135 -4.72 10.58 -8.03
CA GLY A 135 -4.37 9.51 -7.09
C GLY A 135 -3.09 9.79 -6.31
N ARG A 136 -2.73 11.06 -6.13
CA ARG A 136 -1.50 11.47 -5.42
C ARG A 136 -1.84 12.34 -4.24
N ARG A 137 -1.03 12.27 -3.17
CA ARG A 137 -1.26 13.11 -2.00
C ARG A 137 -1.14 14.58 -2.40
N PRO A 138 -2.10 15.42 -2.00
CA PRO A 138 -1.94 16.86 -2.13
C PRO A 138 -0.67 17.33 -1.41
N PRO A 139 -0.05 18.43 -1.90
CA PRO A 139 1.05 19.05 -1.17
C PRO A 139 0.58 19.48 0.23
N MET A 140 1.46 19.32 1.22
CA MET A 140 1.16 19.74 2.59
C MET A 140 1.03 21.27 2.66
N THR A 141 0.09 21.77 3.44
CA THR A 141 -0.07 23.22 3.66
C THR A 141 1.14 23.77 4.45
N PRO A 142 1.43 25.08 4.37
CA PRO A 142 2.49 25.69 5.18
C PRO A 142 2.36 25.42 6.68
N ALA A 143 1.13 25.53 7.22
CA ALA A 143 0.86 25.21 8.62
C ALA A 143 1.09 23.72 8.94
N GLY A 144 0.72 22.82 8.02
CA GLY A 144 0.99 21.39 8.17
C GLY A 144 2.49 21.07 8.19
N LEU A 145 3.28 21.74 7.32
CA LEU A 145 4.73 21.61 7.30
C LEU A 145 5.35 22.06 8.62
N GLN A 146 4.87 23.18 9.17
CA GLN A 146 5.32 23.69 10.47
C GLN A 146 5.03 22.69 11.60
N LEU A 147 3.80 22.15 11.68
CA LEU A 147 3.44 21.13 12.67
C LEU A 147 4.28 19.85 12.51
N MET A 148 4.56 19.43 11.28
CA MET A 148 5.43 18.27 11.03
C MET A 148 6.87 18.56 11.50
N GLN A 149 7.38 19.76 11.25
CA GLN A 149 8.71 20.17 11.73
C GLN A 149 8.79 20.20 13.26
N GLU A 150 7.77 20.72 13.94
CA GLU A 150 7.71 20.75 15.40
C GLU A 150 7.61 19.32 15.99
N ARG A 151 6.68 18.50 15.48
CA ARG A 151 6.46 17.12 15.98
C ARG A 151 7.64 16.21 15.74
N PHE A 152 8.28 16.32 14.57
CA PHE A 152 9.39 15.44 14.18
C PHE A 152 10.77 16.08 14.36
N GLY A 153 10.85 17.27 14.93
CA GLY A 153 12.11 17.99 15.12
C GLY A 153 13.11 17.21 15.98
N SER A 154 12.64 16.48 16.98
CA SER A 154 13.46 15.61 17.83
C SER A 154 14.06 14.41 17.07
N TYR A 155 13.34 13.86 16.08
CA TYR A 155 13.79 12.72 15.26
C TYR A 155 14.78 13.13 14.15
N ARG A 156 14.87 14.42 13.83
CA ARG A 156 15.78 14.95 12.81
C ARG A 156 17.12 15.44 13.37
N LYS A 157 17.41 15.18 14.65
CA LYS A 157 18.71 15.52 15.20
C LYS A 157 19.80 14.73 14.45
N PRO A 158 20.89 15.40 14.01
CA PRO A 158 22.03 14.69 13.43
C PRO A 158 22.50 13.61 14.41
N ASN A 159 22.72 12.40 13.90
CA ASN A 159 23.34 11.36 14.69
C ASN A 159 24.83 11.73 14.87
N THR A 160 25.17 12.33 16.01
CA THR A 160 26.53 12.75 16.35
C THR A 160 27.38 11.61 16.93
N GLY A 161 26.85 10.39 16.99
CA GLY A 161 27.48 9.26 17.67
C GLY A 161 27.44 9.36 19.20
N THR A 162 26.72 10.35 19.76
CA THR A 162 26.54 10.52 21.20
C THR A 162 25.06 10.39 21.57
N ALA A 163 24.77 9.64 22.64
CA ALA A 163 23.42 9.49 23.15
C ALA A 163 22.99 10.78 23.85
N TRP A 164 22.12 11.55 23.19
CA TRP A 164 21.67 12.86 23.66
C TRP A 164 20.86 12.81 24.97
N TRP A 165 20.42 11.62 25.40
CA TRP A 165 19.67 11.41 26.65
C TRP A 165 20.54 10.95 27.83
N LEU A 166 21.86 10.80 27.64
CA LEU A 166 22.81 10.44 28.71
C LEU A 166 23.57 11.66 29.27
N ALA A 167 23.20 12.88 28.85
CA ALA A 167 23.78 14.14 29.30
C ALA A 167 22.92 14.83 30.37
#